data_AF-A0A2G9HBD8-F1
#
_entry.id   AF-A0A2G9HBD8-F1
#
_cell.length_a   1.000
_cell.length_b   1.000
_cell.length_c   1.000
_cell.angle_alpha   90.00
_cell.angle_beta   90.00
_cell.angle_gamma   90.00
#
_symmetry.space_group_name_H-M   'P 1'
#
loop_
_entity.id
_entity.type
_entity.pdbx_description
1 polymer ?
#
loop_
_entity_poly.entity_id
_entity_poly.type
_entity_poly.pdbx_seq_one_letter_code
_entity_poly.pdbx_strand_id
1 'polypeptide(L)'
;MSALDRPASSSTVMREVDPLLKDLSEKKQNFRRNVVSLAAELKEVRSRLASQEQSFVKETLTRQEAETKAKNMEKEISRLEKSLEKRNVQLQASTSAAEMHVKELDDLRLQLSATKTTADASALAAQSAQQQCSALVKELEEKNYSLKEHEARVNKLGEQLDLLQKDLQAREFSQMQLKDEVLRVENEIMQALTKAGANKDCELRKILDEVSPKNFEKMNKLLTLKDEEIAKLRDEIRIMSAHWKLKTKELESQLEKHRRADQELKKKVLKLEFCLQEARAQTRKLQRMGERRDKALKELRDQLAAKQQADPVVLSSEKQNFWESSGFKIVVSMSMLILVMFSKR
;
A
#
# COMPACT_ATOMS: atom_id res chain seq x y z
N MET A 1 -12.70 -83.98 84.53
CA MET A 1 -11.93 -85.24 84.45
C MET A 1 -10.48 -84.89 84.71
N SER A 2 -9.80 -85.31 85.77
CA SER A 2 -10.12 -86.27 86.82
C SER A 2 -9.32 -85.94 88.09
N ALA A 3 -9.92 -86.29 89.23
CA ALA A 3 -9.37 -86.72 90.53
C ALA A 3 -7.96 -86.20 90.93
N LEU A 4 -7.80 -85.38 91.97
CA LEU A 4 -8.06 -85.65 93.40
C LEU A 4 -7.31 -86.90 93.90
N ASP A 5 -6.19 -86.69 94.59
CA ASP A 5 -5.81 -87.48 95.75
C ASP A 5 -4.88 -86.70 96.70
N ARG A 6 -5.21 -86.82 97.98
CA ARG A 6 -4.61 -86.24 99.20
C ARG A 6 -4.72 -87.37 100.24
N PRO A 7 -4.04 -87.35 101.40
CA PRO A 7 -2.68 -86.98 101.77
C PRO A 7 -1.88 -88.20 102.26
N ALA A 8 -0.56 -88.06 102.44
CA ALA A 8 0.19 -88.91 103.37
C ALA A 8 0.88 -88.01 104.41
N SER A 9 0.32 -88.04 105.62
CA SER A 9 0.93 -87.53 106.84
C SER A 9 2.20 -88.31 107.15
N SER A 10 3.33 -87.63 107.28
CA SER A 10 4.49 -88.17 107.98
C SER A 10 4.96 -87.13 108.99
N SER A 11 4.84 -87.51 110.26
CA SER A 11 5.16 -86.69 111.42
C SER A 11 6.66 -86.50 111.55
N THR A 12 7.04 -85.25 111.82
CA THR A 12 8.06 -84.88 112.81
C THR A 12 9.35 -85.68 112.79
N VAL A 13 10.35 -85.15 112.08
CA VAL A 13 11.62 -84.87 112.74
C VAL A 13 12.04 -83.48 112.28
N MET A 14 11.83 -82.47 113.12
CA MET A 14 12.68 -81.26 113.12
C MET A 14 14.11 -81.74 113.38
N ARG A 15 14.77 -82.26 112.35
CA ARG A 15 16.22 -82.23 112.30
C ARG A 15 16.54 -80.77 112.08
N GLU A 16 16.90 -80.10 113.17
CA GLU A 16 17.70 -78.88 113.15
C GLU A 16 18.85 -79.13 112.17
N VAL A 17 18.63 -78.74 110.92
CA VAL A 17 19.68 -78.62 109.93
C VAL A 17 20.54 -77.50 110.49
N ASP A 18 21.80 -77.82 110.77
CA ASP A 18 22.85 -76.89 111.16
C ASP A 18 22.61 -75.54 110.46
N PRO A 19 22.41 -74.43 111.20
CA PRO A 19 22.04 -73.13 110.65
C PRO A 19 22.91 -72.70 109.46
N LEU A 20 24.19 -73.11 109.45
CA LEU A 20 25.14 -72.87 108.38
C LEU A 20 24.82 -73.65 107.08
N LEU A 21 24.34 -74.89 107.18
CA LEU A 21 23.94 -75.71 106.02
C LEU A 21 22.62 -75.24 105.40
N LYS A 22 21.69 -74.76 106.22
CA LYS A 22 20.42 -74.16 105.75
C LYS A 22 20.68 -72.85 104.99
N ASP A 23 21.52 -71.97 105.55
CA ASP A 23 21.96 -70.73 104.90
C ASP A 23 22.71 -71.00 103.59
N LEU A 24 23.60 -72.01 103.54
CA LEU A 24 24.27 -72.42 102.31
C LEU A 24 23.28 -72.93 101.24
N SER A 25 22.27 -73.70 101.64
CA SER A 25 21.24 -74.19 100.71
C SER A 25 20.36 -73.07 100.16
N GLU A 26 20.02 -72.09 101.00
CA GLU A 26 19.24 -70.90 100.63
C GLU A 26 20.04 -69.97 99.71
N LYS A 27 21.31 -69.72 100.03
CA LYS A 27 22.25 -68.99 99.16
C LYS A 27 22.44 -69.69 97.81
N LYS A 28 22.56 -71.03 97.79
CA LYS A 28 22.65 -71.81 96.54
C LYS A 28 21.37 -71.70 95.71
N GLN A 29 20.21 -71.75 96.35
CA GLN A 29 18.93 -71.62 95.64
C GLN A 29 18.71 -70.18 95.14
N ASN A 30 19.05 -69.17 95.94
CA ASN A 30 19.03 -67.75 95.54
C ASN A 30 19.99 -67.50 94.37
N PHE A 31 21.21 -68.03 94.42
CA PHE A 31 22.16 -67.95 93.31
C PHE A 31 21.60 -68.59 92.04
N ARG A 32 20.98 -69.78 92.14
CA ARG A 32 20.31 -70.42 90.99
C ARG A 32 19.19 -69.55 90.42
N ARG A 33 18.33 -68.96 91.27
CA ARG A 33 17.26 -68.05 90.81
C ARG A 33 17.85 -66.80 90.14
N ASN A 34 18.90 -66.20 90.70
CA ASN A 34 19.57 -65.04 90.13
C ASN A 34 20.24 -65.37 88.79
N VAL A 35 20.88 -66.53 88.66
CA VAL A 35 21.46 -66.99 87.38
C VAL A 35 20.37 -67.20 86.33
N VAL A 36 19.22 -67.77 86.71
CA VAL A 36 18.08 -67.94 85.81
C VAL A 36 17.47 -66.58 85.41
N SER A 37 17.32 -65.64 86.35
CA SER A 37 16.86 -64.26 86.08
C SER A 37 17.81 -63.54 85.13
N LEU A 38 19.11 -63.60 85.40
CA LEU A 38 20.15 -62.98 84.58
C LEU A 38 20.17 -63.58 83.16
N ALA A 39 19.97 -64.90 83.02
CA ALA A 39 19.86 -65.54 81.72
C ALA A 39 18.59 -65.10 80.94
N ALA A 40 17.47 -64.88 81.63
CA ALA A 40 16.24 -64.36 81.04
C ALA A 40 16.42 -62.89 80.60
N GLU A 41 17.02 -62.04 81.43
CA GLU A 41 17.34 -60.64 81.10
C GLU A 41 18.33 -60.56 79.93
N LEU A 42 19.37 -61.39 79.90
CA LEU A 42 20.29 -61.48 78.76
C LEU A 42 19.58 -61.88 77.47
N LYS A 43 18.65 -62.84 77.54
CA LYS A 43 17.85 -63.27 76.38
C LYS A 43 16.94 -62.14 75.91
N GLU A 44 16.31 -61.41 76.83
CA GLU A 44 15.46 -60.27 76.52
C GLU A 44 16.26 -59.14 75.87
N VAL A 45 17.40 -58.74 76.45
CA VAL A 45 18.29 -57.70 75.90
C VAL A 45 18.77 -58.10 74.51
N ARG A 46 19.16 -59.37 74.30
CA ARG A 46 19.51 -59.88 72.96
C ARG A 46 18.35 -59.79 71.98
N SER A 47 17.13 -60.10 72.39
CA SER A 47 15.95 -60.00 71.53
C SER A 47 15.62 -58.54 71.16
N ARG A 48 15.75 -57.62 72.12
CA ARG A 48 15.59 -56.18 71.88
C ARG A 48 16.67 -55.65 70.94
N LEU A 49 17.94 -56.02 71.15
CA LEU A 49 19.04 -55.67 70.26
C LEU A 49 18.79 -56.16 68.82
N ALA A 50 18.40 -57.43 68.65
CA ALA A 50 18.09 -57.97 67.32
C ALA A 50 16.90 -57.23 66.65
N SER A 51 15.87 -56.88 67.42
CA SER A 51 14.74 -56.09 66.90
C SER A 51 15.15 -54.67 66.49
N GLN A 52 16.06 -54.06 67.26
CA GLN A 52 16.60 -52.73 67.01
C GLN A 52 17.51 -52.72 65.77
N GLU A 53 18.38 -53.71 65.63
CA GLU A 53 19.19 -53.93 64.43
C GLU A 53 18.29 -54.10 63.20
N GLN A 54 17.22 -54.89 63.30
CA GLN A 54 16.26 -55.05 62.22
C GLN A 54 15.53 -53.74 61.85
N SER A 55 15.16 -52.92 62.85
CA SER A 55 14.54 -51.61 62.57
C SER A 55 15.51 -50.64 61.90
N PHE A 56 16.78 -50.61 62.32
CA PHE A 56 17.79 -49.76 61.69
C PHE A 56 18.05 -50.14 60.23
N VAL A 57 18.06 -51.44 59.91
CA VAL A 57 18.19 -51.91 58.52
C VAL A 57 17.00 -51.46 57.68
N LYS A 58 15.77 -51.60 58.19
CA LYS A 58 14.55 -51.15 57.50
C LYS A 58 14.54 -49.63 57.29
N GLU A 59 14.88 -48.87 58.32
CA GLU A 59 14.97 -47.41 58.24
C GLU A 59 16.00 -46.98 57.20
N THR A 60 17.18 -47.59 57.21
CA THR A 60 18.25 -47.28 56.24
C THR A 60 17.79 -47.54 54.80
N LEU A 61 17.10 -48.66 54.55
CA LEU A 61 16.55 -48.98 53.23
C LEU A 61 15.51 -47.94 52.80
N THR A 62 14.55 -47.62 53.67
CA THR A 62 13.51 -46.61 53.36
C THR A 62 14.10 -45.22 53.12
N ARG A 63 15.15 -44.84 53.86
CA ARG A 63 15.87 -43.58 53.67
C ARG A 63 16.58 -43.57 52.31
N GLN A 64 17.22 -44.68 51.92
CA GLN A 64 17.88 -44.80 50.63
C GLN A 64 16.87 -44.71 49.47
N GLU A 65 15.71 -45.36 49.59
CA GLU A 65 14.61 -45.24 48.61
C GLU A 65 14.09 -43.80 48.52
N ALA A 66 13.87 -43.13 49.65
CA ALA A 66 13.44 -41.73 49.67
C ALA A 66 14.50 -40.80 49.05
N GLU A 67 15.78 -41.02 49.33
CA GLU A 67 16.89 -40.23 48.79
C GLU A 67 17.03 -40.41 47.28
N THR A 68 16.92 -41.64 46.77
CA THR A 68 16.94 -41.91 45.33
C THR A 68 15.75 -41.27 44.61
N LYS A 69 14.56 -41.32 45.22
CA LYS A 69 13.36 -40.65 44.70
C LYS A 69 13.53 -39.13 44.68
N ALA A 70 14.05 -38.54 45.76
CA ALA A 70 14.30 -37.10 45.85
C ALA A 70 15.30 -36.64 44.77
N LYS A 71 16.41 -37.36 44.58
CA LYS A 71 17.39 -37.08 43.51
C LYS A 71 16.78 -37.19 42.11
N ASN A 72 15.86 -38.13 41.89
CA ASN A 72 15.16 -38.24 40.61
C ASN A 72 14.20 -37.07 40.37
N MET A 73 13.45 -36.65 41.40
CA MET A 73 12.58 -35.48 41.32
C MET A 73 13.37 -34.19 41.06
N GLU A 74 14.52 -34.01 41.72
CA GLU A 74 15.41 -32.87 41.51
C GLU A 74 15.88 -32.78 40.05
N LYS A 75 16.28 -33.91 39.45
CA LYS A 75 16.65 -33.97 38.03
C LYS A 75 15.50 -33.58 37.10
N GLU A 76 14.29 -34.04 37.38
CA GLU A 76 13.11 -33.68 36.60
C GLU A 76 12.77 -32.19 36.74
N ILE A 77 12.84 -31.63 37.96
CA ILE A 77 12.67 -30.19 38.19
C ILE A 77 13.68 -29.39 37.36
N SER A 78 14.96 -29.74 37.40
CA SER A 78 15.98 -29.07 36.59
C SER A 78 15.75 -29.19 35.07
N ARG A 79 15.16 -30.30 34.61
CA ARG A 79 14.79 -30.48 33.19
C ARG A 79 13.61 -29.57 32.82
N LEU A 80 12.60 -29.52 33.68
CA LEU A 80 11.42 -28.68 33.48
C LEU A 80 11.76 -27.20 33.50
N GLU A 81 12.60 -26.76 34.43
CA GLU A 81 13.10 -25.37 34.50
C GLU A 81 13.80 -24.96 33.20
N LYS A 82 14.71 -25.80 32.68
CA LYS A 82 15.38 -25.54 31.39
C LYS A 82 14.41 -25.48 30.23
N SER A 83 13.39 -26.35 30.22
CA SER A 83 12.36 -26.34 29.17
C SER A 83 11.48 -25.10 29.25
N LEU A 84 11.16 -24.63 30.46
CA LEU A 84 10.36 -23.44 30.70
C LEU A 84 11.13 -22.19 30.27
N GLU A 85 12.42 -22.10 30.59
CA GLU A 85 13.26 -20.98 30.17
C GLU A 85 13.36 -20.90 28.64
N LYS A 86 13.58 -22.04 27.96
CA LYS A 86 13.59 -22.09 26.49
C LYS A 86 12.25 -21.62 25.89
N ARG A 87 11.12 -22.01 26.48
CA ARG A 87 9.78 -21.57 26.06
C ARG A 87 9.62 -20.06 26.25
N ASN A 88 10.10 -19.50 27.37
CA ASN A 88 10.03 -18.06 27.63
C ASN A 88 10.81 -17.25 26.59
N VAL A 89 12.04 -17.67 26.27
CA VAL A 89 12.84 -17.01 25.22
C VAL A 89 12.13 -17.08 23.87
N GLN A 90 11.55 -18.23 23.51
CA GLN A 90 10.79 -18.37 22.27
C GLN A 90 9.55 -17.48 22.25
N LEU A 91 8.83 -17.38 23.37
CA LEU A 91 7.65 -16.54 23.50
C LEU A 91 8.02 -15.06 23.38
N GLN A 92 9.10 -14.61 24.03
CA GLN A 92 9.60 -13.24 23.91
C GLN A 92 9.98 -12.90 22.46
N ALA A 93 10.67 -13.81 21.76
CA ALA A 93 10.98 -13.63 20.35
C ALA A 93 9.72 -13.55 19.47
N SER A 94 8.73 -14.40 19.75
CA SER A 94 7.44 -14.39 19.05
C SER A 94 6.65 -13.10 19.30
N THR A 95 6.65 -12.59 20.55
CA THR A 95 6.01 -11.32 20.90
C THR A 95 6.66 -10.16 20.18
N SER A 96 8.00 -10.10 20.16
CA SER A 96 8.73 -9.06 19.43
C SER A 96 8.46 -9.11 17.92
N ALA A 97 8.38 -10.31 17.33
CA ALA A 97 8.00 -10.46 15.92
C ALA A 97 6.56 -10.00 15.65
N ALA A 98 5.61 -10.34 16.54
CA ALA A 98 4.23 -9.90 16.42
C ALA A 98 4.10 -8.37 16.50
N GLU A 99 4.84 -7.72 17.42
CA GLU A 99 4.88 -6.25 17.52
C GLU A 99 5.41 -5.59 16.25
N MET A 100 6.40 -6.19 15.58
CA MET A 100 6.90 -5.70 14.30
C MET A 100 5.82 -5.76 13.22
N HIS A 101 5.09 -6.88 13.12
CA HIS A 101 4.00 -7.01 12.16
C HIS A 101 2.83 -6.04 12.44
N VAL A 102 2.53 -5.76 13.71
CA VAL A 102 1.52 -4.74 14.06
C VAL A 102 1.92 -3.37 13.53
N LYS A 103 3.19 -2.97 13.69
CA LYS A 103 3.70 -1.70 13.14
C LYS A 103 3.60 -1.66 11.62
N GLU A 104 4.00 -2.72 10.93
CA GLU A 104 3.87 -2.82 9.46
C GLU A 104 2.40 -2.69 9.00
N LEU A 105 1.46 -3.30 9.73
CA LEU A 105 0.03 -3.19 9.43
C LEU A 105 -0.50 -1.77 9.65
N ASP A 106 -0.04 -1.08 10.69
CA ASP A 106 -0.43 0.32 10.95
C ASP A 106 0.13 1.25 9.86
N ASP A 107 1.38 1.05 9.43
CA ASP A 107 1.97 1.78 8.30
C ASP A 107 1.18 1.57 7.00
N LEU A 108 0.81 0.31 6.70
CA LEU A 108 -0.01 -0.02 5.54
C LEU A 108 -1.41 0.61 5.63
N ARG A 109 -2.02 0.63 6.83
CA ARG A 109 -3.31 1.28 7.06
C ARG A 109 -3.21 2.79 6.80
N LEU A 110 -2.14 3.44 7.25
CA LEU A 110 -1.89 4.86 6.98
C LEU A 110 -1.73 5.12 5.47
N GLN A 111 -0.94 4.31 4.77
CA GLN A 111 -0.78 4.41 3.31
C GLN A 111 -2.11 4.21 2.56
N LEU A 112 -2.91 3.23 2.98
CA LEU A 112 -4.23 2.99 2.40
C LEU A 112 -5.16 4.19 2.61
N SER A 113 -5.14 4.80 3.80
CA SER A 113 -5.95 6.00 4.08
C SER A 113 -5.56 7.18 3.18
N ALA A 114 -4.26 7.43 2.99
CA ALA A 114 -3.76 8.50 2.12
C ALA A 114 -4.06 8.23 0.63
N THR A 115 -4.00 6.96 0.21
CA THR A 115 -4.34 6.57 -1.15
C THR A 115 -5.84 6.75 -1.40
N LYS A 116 -6.68 6.41 -0.43
CA LYS A 116 -8.13 6.61 -0.52
C LYS A 116 -8.49 8.08 -0.66
N THR A 117 -7.93 8.97 0.18
CA THR A 117 -8.22 10.41 0.07
C THR A 117 -7.78 10.99 -1.27
N THR A 118 -6.65 10.52 -1.80
CA THR A 118 -6.15 10.93 -3.13
C THR A 118 -7.07 10.40 -4.25
N ALA A 119 -7.53 9.16 -4.15
CA ALA A 119 -8.48 8.57 -5.10
C ALA A 119 -9.83 9.31 -5.08
N ASP A 120 -10.36 9.63 -3.90
CA ASP A 120 -11.61 10.37 -3.73
C ASP A 120 -11.49 11.79 -4.33
N ALA A 121 -10.39 12.51 -4.07
CA ALA A 121 -10.12 13.81 -4.68
C ALA A 121 -10.01 13.74 -6.21
N SER A 122 -9.38 12.68 -6.73
CA SER A 122 -9.27 12.44 -8.18
C SER A 122 -10.63 12.15 -8.83
N ALA A 123 -11.49 11.38 -8.14
CA ALA A 123 -12.84 11.09 -8.60
C ALA A 123 -13.70 12.36 -8.67
N LEU A 124 -13.63 13.23 -7.65
CA LEU A 124 -14.31 14.54 -7.67
C LEU A 124 -13.80 15.44 -8.80
N ALA A 125 -12.49 15.47 -9.03
CA ALA A 125 -11.89 16.23 -10.13
C ALA A 125 -12.35 15.71 -11.50
N ALA A 126 -12.40 14.39 -11.69
CA ALA A 126 -12.89 13.76 -12.91
C ALA A 126 -14.39 14.08 -13.16
N GLN A 127 -15.21 14.03 -12.10
CA GLN A 127 -16.63 14.38 -12.20
C GLN A 127 -16.83 15.85 -12.58
N SER A 128 -16.05 16.76 -11.98
CA SER A 128 -16.06 18.19 -12.32
C SER A 128 -15.65 18.43 -13.78
N ALA A 129 -14.57 17.79 -14.23
CA ALA A 129 -14.12 17.87 -15.62
C ALA A 129 -15.18 17.33 -16.60
N GLN A 130 -15.82 16.21 -16.28
CA GLN A 130 -16.91 15.66 -17.09
C GLN A 130 -18.09 16.63 -17.22
N GLN A 131 -18.47 17.30 -16.11
CA GLN A 131 -19.53 18.31 -16.12
C GLN A 131 -19.15 19.50 -17.01
N GLN A 132 -17.90 19.97 -16.94
CA GLN A 132 -17.39 21.04 -17.81
C GLN A 132 -17.41 20.63 -19.28
N CYS A 133 -16.96 19.41 -19.61
CA CYS A 133 -17.03 18.89 -20.98
C CYS A 133 -18.48 18.82 -21.48
N SER A 134 -19.43 18.37 -20.64
CA SER A 134 -20.85 18.34 -21.00
C SER A 134 -21.40 19.74 -21.27
N ALA A 135 -21.00 20.75 -20.49
CA ALA A 135 -21.42 22.13 -20.73
C ALA A 135 -20.86 22.67 -22.06
N LEU A 136 -19.58 22.43 -22.35
CA LEU A 136 -18.95 22.83 -23.61
C LEU A 136 -19.58 22.16 -24.83
N VAL A 137 -19.95 20.88 -24.73
CA VAL A 137 -20.65 20.18 -25.81
C VAL A 137 -21.97 20.86 -26.15
N LYS A 138 -22.76 21.24 -25.14
CA LYS A 138 -24.03 21.96 -25.34
C LYS A 138 -23.82 23.31 -26.03
N GLU A 139 -22.84 24.09 -25.58
CA GLU A 139 -22.51 25.37 -26.22
C GLU A 139 -22.11 25.18 -27.69
N LEU A 140 -21.32 24.13 -27.98
CA LEU A 140 -20.87 23.82 -29.33
C LEU A 140 -22.06 23.42 -30.24
N GLU A 141 -23.01 22.65 -29.71
CA GLU A 141 -24.26 22.32 -30.41
C GLU A 141 -25.07 23.58 -30.74
N GLU A 142 -25.26 24.48 -29.78
CA GLU A 142 -25.96 25.76 -29.99
C GLU A 142 -25.28 26.62 -31.07
N LYS A 143 -23.95 26.74 -31.02
CA LYS A 143 -23.19 27.47 -32.04
C LYS A 143 -23.31 26.82 -33.42
N ASN A 144 -23.35 25.50 -33.48
CA ASN A 144 -23.53 24.76 -34.74
C ASN A 144 -24.91 25.02 -35.35
N TYR A 145 -25.97 25.10 -34.54
CA TYR A 145 -27.30 25.51 -35.02
C TYR A 145 -27.30 26.92 -35.58
N SER A 146 -26.73 27.89 -34.86
CA SER A 146 -26.61 29.27 -35.33
C SER A 146 -25.80 29.37 -36.63
N LEU A 147 -24.71 28.61 -36.75
CA LEU A 147 -23.89 28.58 -37.96
C LEU A 147 -24.69 28.12 -39.17
N LYS A 148 -25.46 27.03 -39.04
CA LYS A 148 -26.33 26.53 -40.12
C LYS A 148 -27.40 27.55 -40.53
N GLU A 149 -27.95 28.28 -39.57
CA GLU A 149 -28.91 29.34 -39.87
C GLU A 149 -28.25 30.49 -40.63
N HIS A 150 -27.04 30.90 -40.24
CA HIS A 150 -26.25 31.88 -40.98
C HIS A 150 -25.89 31.41 -42.38
N GLU A 151 -25.48 30.16 -42.54
CA GLU A 151 -25.20 29.54 -43.84
C GLU A 151 -26.44 29.61 -44.76
N ALA A 152 -27.62 29.23 -44.26
CA ALA A 152 -28.87 29.34 -45.02
C ALA A 152 -29.19 30.78 -45.44
N ARG A 153 -28.98 31.76 -44.55
CA ARG A 153 -29.14 33.19 -44.87
C ARG A 153 -28.18 33.65 -45.96
N VAL A 154 -26.91 33.26 -45.87
CA VAL A 154 -25.89 33.61 -46.87
C VAL A 154 -26.22 32.99 -48.23
N ASN A 155 -26.65 31.72 -48.26
CA ASN A 155 -27.08 31.07 -49.50
C ASN A 155 -28.24 31.83 -50.15
N LYS A 156 -29.26 32.22 -49.36
CA LYS A 156 -30.39 33.01 -49.86
C LYS A 156 -29.95 34.38 -50.40
N LEU A 157 -29.02 35.07 -49.74
CA LEU A 157 -28.47 36.32 -50.23
C LEU A 157 -27.68 36.12 -51.54
N GLY A 158 -26.94 35.02 -51.65
CA GLY A 158 -26.26 34.61 -52.88
C GLY A 158 -27.23 34.46 -54.06
N GLU A 159 -28.34 33.73 -53.84
CA GLU A 159 -29.40 33.57 -54.85
C GLU A 159 -30.01 34.92 -55.27
N GLN A 160 -30.24 35.83 -54.32
CA GLN A 160 -30.74 37.19 -54.63
C GLN A 160 -29.73 38.00 -55.45
N LEU A 161 -28.44 37.86 -55.17
CA LEU A 161 -27.37 38.57 -55.87
C LEU A 161 -27.25 38.05 -57.31
N ASP A 162 -27.38 36.75 -57.52
CA ASP A 162 -27.43 36.13 -58.85
C ASP A 162 -28.62 36.63 -59.69
N LEU A 163 -29.79 36.78 -59.07
CA LEU A 163 -30.98 37.36 -59.71
C LEU A 163 -30.73 38.82 -60.14
N LEU A 164 -30.22 39.65 -59.22
CA LEU A 164 -29.91 41.05 -59.52
C LEU A 164 -28.86 41.19 -60.61
N GLN A 165 -27.86 40.30 -60.65
CA GLN A 165 -26.83 40.32 -61.68
C GLN A 165 -27.40 39.99 -63.06
N LYS A 166 -28.32 39.03 -63.16
CA LYS A 166 -29.04 38.72 -64.41
C LYS A 166 -29.89 39.90 -64.88
N ASP A 167 -30.62 40.53 -63.96
CA ASP A 167 -31.43 41.73 -64.26
C ASP A 167 -30.56 42.89 -64.76
N LEU A 168 -29.39 43.10 -64.15
CA LEU A 168 -28.45 44.13 -64.55
C LEU A 168 -27.91 43.89 -65.96
N GLN A 169 -27.51 42.66 -66.29
CA GLN A 169 -27.08 42.28 -67.64
C GLN A 169 -28.19 42.49 -68.68
N ALA A 170 -29.45 42.13 -68.35
CA ALA A 170 -30.58 42.38 -69.24
C ALA A 170 -30.82 43.88 -69.47
N ARG A 171 -30.69 44.71 -68.42
CA ARG A 171 -30.77 46.17 -68.55
C ARG A 171 -29.64 46.74 -69.40
N GLU A 172 -28.40 46.31 -69.19
CA GLU A 172 -27.24 46.73 -70.00
C GLU A 172 -27.47 46.44 -71.48
N PHE A 173 -27.98 45.24 -71.81
CA PHE A 173 -28.32 44.88 -73.19
C PHE A 173 -29.41 45.81 -73.77
N SER A 174 -30.50 46.02 -73.03
CA SER A 174 -31.59 46.92 -73.47
C SER A 174 -31.12 48.37 -73.65
N GLN A 175 -30.22 48.84 -72.79
CA GLN A 175 -29.66 50.19 -72.85
C GLN A 175 -28.74 50.35 -74.06
N MET A 176 -27.96 49.32 -74.39
CA MET A 176 -27.10 49.32 -75.58
C MET A 176 -27.95 49.37 -76.86
N GLN A 177 -29.01 48.57 -76.94
CA GLN A 177 -29.97 48.63 -78.04
C GLN A 177 -30.61 50.01 -78.17
N LEU A 178 -31.07 50.60 -77.06
CA LEU A 178 -31.64 51.94 -77.06
C LEU A 178 -30.64 52.99 -77.53
N LYS A 179 -29.37 52.89 -77.11
CA LYS A 179 -28.31 53.80 -77.55
C LYS A 179 -28.08 53.71 -79.06
N ASP A 180 -28.04 52.51 -79.62
CA ASP A 180 -27.88 52.29 -81.06
C ASP A 180 -29.08 52.85 -81.85
N GLU A 181 -30.29 52.65 -81.32
CA GLU A 181 -31.53 53.20 -81.88
C GLU A 181 -31.54 54.73 -81.89
N VAL A 182 -31.19 55.35 -80.76
CA VAL A 182 -31.08 56.81 -80.62
C VAL A 182 -30.04 57.36 -81.58
N LEU A 183 -28.85 56.75 -81.66
CA LEU A 183 -27.82 57.16 -82.62
C LEU A 183 -28.32 57.07 -84.07
N ARG A 184 -29.11 56.05 -84.41
CA ARG A 184 -29.72 55.94 -85.74
C ARG A 184 -30.70 57.09 -86.00
N VAL A 185 -31.62 57.35 -85.08
CA VAL A 185 -32.61 58.43 -85.20
C VAL A 185 -31.93 59.79 -85.23
N GLU A 186 -30.91 60.03 -84.40
CA GLU A 186 -30.12 61.27 -84.40
C GLU A 186 -29.46 61.49 -85.77
N ASN A 187 -28.89 60.45 -86.37
CA ASN A 187 -28.33 60.52 -87.71
C ASN A 187 -29.41 60.80 -88.78
N GLU A 188 -30.58 60.17 -88.68
CA GLU A 188 -31.72 60.45 -89.57
C GLU A 188 -32.20 61.90 -89.44
N ILE A 189 -32.32 62.43 -88.22
CA ILE A 189 -32.66 63.83 -87.94
C ILE A 189 -31.59 64.76 -88.51
N MET A 190 -30.31 64.47 -88.29
CA MET A 190 -29.20 65.27 -88.83
C MET A 190 -29.22 65.28 -90.36
N GLN A 191 -29.49 64.15 -91.00
CA GLN A 191 -29.70 64.06 -92.45
C GLN A 191 -30.94 64.83 -92.91
N ALA A 192 -32.04 64.77 -92.17
CA ALA A 192 -33.25 65.53 -92.47
C ALA A 192 -33.02 67.04 -92.31
N LEU A 193 -32.28 67.47 -91.28
CA LEU A 193 -31.93 68.86 -91.03
C LEU A 193 -30.94 69.40 -92.06
N THR A 194 -29.97 68.62 -92.49
CA THR A 194 -29.07 69.00 -93.60
C THR A 194 -29.83 69.10 -94.93
N LYS A 195 -30.86 68.27 -95.15
CA LYS A 195 -31.81 68.39 -96.28
C LYS A 195 -32.76 69.58 -96.13
N ALA A 196 -33.19 69.91 -94.91
CA ALA A 196 -34.09 71.02 -94.59
C ALA A 196 -33.37 72.38 -94.40
N GLY A 197 -32.04 72.36 -94.27
CA GLY A 197 -31.14 73.50 -94.07
C GLY A 197 -31.03 74.47 -95.25
N ALA A 198 -31.99 74.42 -96.19
CA ALA A 198 -32.24 75.50 -97.12
C ALA A 198 -32.94 76.72 -96.46
N ASN A 199 -33.32 76.65 -95.17
CA ASN A 199 -33.95 77.77 -94.49
C ASN A 199 -33.24 78.14 -93.17
N LYS A 200 -32.84 79.41 -93.07
CA LYS A 200 -32.16 80.02 -91.93
C LYS A 200 -33.18 80.31 -90.83
N ASP A 201 -33.15 79.54 -89.76
CA ASP A 201 -33.33 79.99 -88.36
C ASP A 201 -33.38 78.76 -87.45
N CYS A 202 -32.43 78.65 -86.53
CA CYS A 202 -32.24 77.45 -85.72
C CYS A 202 -32.32 77.78 -84.22
N GLU A 203 -33.54 77.72 -83.70
CA GLU A 203 -33.87 77.69 -82.26
C GLU A 203 -33.20 76.52 -81.51
N LEU A 204 -32.66 75.49 -82.21
CA LEU A 204 -31.93 74.36 -81.58
C LEU A 204 -30.59 74.77 -80.96
N ARG A 205 -30.02 75.93 -81.36
CA ARG A 205 -28.81 76.47 -80.71
C ARG A 205 -29.10 77.04 -79.31
N LYS A 206 -30.35 77.45 -79.03
CA LYS A 206 -30.78 77.90 -77.69
C LYS A 206 -31.06 76.73 -76.73
N ILE A 207 -31.58 75.61 -77.24
CA ILE A 207 -31.85 74.40 -76.43
C ILE A 207 -30.54 73.74 -75.96
N LEU A 208 -29.46 73.87 -76.72
CA LEU A 208 -28.13 73.37 -76.34
C LEU A 208 -27.54 74.15 -75.14
N ASP A 209 -27.85 75.44 -75.01
CA ASP A 209 -27.48 76.26 -73.84
C ASP A 209 -28.38 75.98 -72.61
N GLU A 210 -29.56 75.39 -72.81
CA GLU A 210 -30.50 74.99 -71.75
C GLU A 210 -30.18 73.65 -71.07
N VAL A 211 -29.12 72.94 -71.50
CA VAL A 211 -28.52 71.81 -70.74
C VAL A 211 -27.86 72.28 -69.42
N SER A 212 -27.85 73.61 -69.21
CA SER A 212 -27.95 74.39 -67.96
C SER A 212 -27.31 73.86 -66.65
N PRO A 213 -26.50 74.69 -65.95
CA PRO A 213 -25.74 74.37 -64.72
C PRO A 213 -26.56 73.86 -63.53
N LYS A 214 -27.90 73.95 -63.56
CA LYS A 214 -28.79 73.38 -62.54
C LYS A 214 -28.72 71.84 -62.45
N ASN A 215 -28.32 71.15 -63.52
CA ASN A 215 -28.13 69.69 -63.49
C ASN A 215 -26.78 69.31 -62.82
N PHE A 216 -25.74 70.12 -63.03
CA PHE A 216 -24.44 69.99 -62.36
C PHE A 216 -24.52 70.22 -60.85
N GLU A 217 -25.29 71.22 -60.41
CA GLU A 217 -25.51 71.49 -58.98
C GLU A 217 -26.19 70.31 -58.24
N LYS A 218 -27.15 69.65 -58.90
CA LYS A 218 -27.81 68.45 -58.33
C LYS A 218 -26.85 67.26 -58.26
N MET A 219 -26.03 67.06 -59.29
CA MET A 219 -24.99 66.04 -59.29
C MET A 219 -23.95 66.27 -58.19
N ASN A 220 -23.53 67.53 -58.00
CA ASN A 220 -22.52 67.88 -57.02
C ASN A 220 -23.02 67.67 -55.58
N LYS A 221 -24.29 67.96 -55.29
CA LYS A 221 -24.92 67.63 -54.00
C LYS A 221 -24.99 66.13 -53.73
N LEU A 222 -25.24 65.32 -54.78
CA LEU A 222 -25.27 63.86 -54.65
C LEU A 222 -23.86 63.31 -54.37
N LEU A 223 -22.84 63.87 -55.02
CA LEU A 223 -21.44 63.54 -54.80
C LEU A 223 -20.98 63.85 -53.37
N THR A 224 -21.31 65.03 -52.83
CA THR A 224 -20.95 65.38 -51.45
C THR A 224 -21.57 64.44 -50.41
N LEU A 225 -22.82 64.01 -50.63
CA LEU A 225 -23.48 63.03 -49.76
C LEU A 225 -22.79 61.66 -49.84
N LYS A 226 -22.37 61.24 -51.04
CA LYS A 226 -21.61 60.00 -51.25
C LYS A 226 -20.24 60.06 -50.57
N ASP A 227 -19.54 61.20 -50.64
CA ASP A 227 -18.25 61.38 -50.00
C ASP A 227 -18.33 61.29 -48.46
N GLU A 228 -19.39 61.83 -47.86
CA GLU A 228 -19.67 61.69 -46.42
C GLU A 228 -19.99 60.24 -46.03
N GLU A 229 -20.74 59.52 -46.86
CA GLU A 229 -21.06 58.11 -46.66
C GLU A 229 -19.80 57.24 -46.74
N ILE A 230 -18.90 57.51 -47.70
CA ILE A 230 -17.58 56.87 -47.84
C ILE A 230 -16.68 57.21 -46.64
N ALA A 231 -16.76 58.42 -46.08
CA ALA A 231 -16.01 58.79 -44.88
C ALA A 231 -16.46 57.97 -43.66
N LYS A 232 -17.78 57.84 -43.44
CA LYS A 232 -18.32 57.01 -42.34
C LYS A 232 -17.93 55.55 -42.45
N LEU A 233 -18.06 54.96 -43.65
CA LEU A 233 -17.63 53.58 -43.89
C LEU A 233 -16.13 53.38 -43.64
N ARG A 234 -15.28 54.35 -43.99
CA ARG A 234 -13.85 54.30 -43.68
C ARG A 234 -13.58 54.30 -42.19
N ASP A 235 -14.29 55.10 -41.41
CA ASP A 235 -14.12 55.14 -39.96
C ASP A 235 -14.64 53.86 -39.29
N GLU A 236 -15.77 53.32 -39.74
CA GLU A 236 -16.27 52.01 -39.28
C GLU A 236 -15.27 50.88 -39.58
N ILE A 237 -14.71 50.83 -40.79
CA ILE A 237 -13.65 49.87 -41.14
C ILE A 237 -12.44 50.04 -40.23
N ARG A 238 -12.04 51.28 -39.92
CA ARG A 238 -10.90 51.56 -39.06
C ARG A 238 -11.15 51.09 -37.61
N ILE A 239 -12.34 51.33 -37.07
CA ILE A 239 -12.76 50.84 -35.74
C ILE A 239 -12.80 49.31 -35.72
N MET A 240 -13.43 48.70 -36.71
CA MET A 240 -13.53 47.24 -36.83
C MET A 240 -12.15 46.60 -36.93
N SER A 241 -11.24 47.20 -37.71
CA SER A 241 -9.86 46.73 -37.86
C SER A 241 -9.07 46.84 -36.55
N ALA A 242 -9.25 47.91 -35.78
CA ALA A 242 -8.65 48.04 -34.45
C ALA A 242 -9.19 46.98 -33.47
N HIS A 243 -10.50 46.73 -33.49
CA HIS A 243 -11.13 45.69 -32.68
C HIS A 243 -10.58 44.30 -33.04
N TRP A 244 -10.51 43.96 -34.33
CA TRP A 244 -9.93 42.69 -34.79
C TRP A 244 -8.47 42.55 -34.37
N LYS A 245 -7.66 43.61 -34.49
CA LYS A 245 -6.25 43.60 -34.06
C LYS A 245 -6.11 43.33 -32.56
N LEU A 246 -6.97 43.91 -31.72
CA LEU A 246 -6.99 43.62 -30.28
C LEU A 246 -7.42 42.18 -30.00
N LYS A 247 -8.46 41.71 -30.69
CA LYS A 247 -8.95 40.33 -30.55
C LYS A 247 -7.89 39.30 -30.93
N THR A 248 -7.12 39.55 -31.99
CA THR A 248 -6.00 38.70 -32.40
C THR A 248 -4.93 38.64 -31.31
N LYS A 249 -4.51 39.78 -30.75
CA LYS A 249 -3.52 39.82 -29.66
C LYS A 249 -3.98 39.08 -28.40
N GLU A 250 -5.26 39.18 -28.05
CA GLU A 250 -5.83 38.45 -26.91
C GLU A 250 -5.75 36.93 -27.14
N LEU A 251 -6.14 36.47 -28.34
CA LEU A 251 -6.05 35.04 -28.68
C LEU A 251 -4.60 34.54 -28.70
N GLU A 252 -3.66 35.31 -29.23
CA GLU A 252 -2.23 35.00 -29.19
C GLU A 252 -1.72 34.87 -27.74
N SER A 253 -2.12 35.77 -26.86
CA SER A 253 -1.78 35.73 -25.42
C SER A 253 -2.33 34.47 -24.74
N GLN A 254 -3.57 34.08 -25.04
CA GLN A 254 -4.16 32.84 -24.52
C GLN A 254 -3.42 31.59 -25.02
N LEU A 255 -3.07 31.56 -26.31
CA LEU A 255 -2.32 30.45 -26.89
C LEU A 255 -0.92 30.30 -26.28
N GLU A 256 -0.26 31.42 -26.00
CA GLU A 256 1.04 31.43 -25.32
C GLU A 256 0.94 30.95 -23.86
N LYS A 257 -0.12 31.33 -23.13
CA LYS A 257 -0.40 30.80 -21.79
C LYS A 257 -0.60 29.28 -21.81
N HIS A 258 -1.39 28.77 -22.76
CA HIS A 258 -1.58 27.33 -22.95
C HIS A 258 -0.26 26.62 -23.25
N ARG A 259 0.58 27.18 -24.13
CA ARG A 259 1.92 26.62 -24.41
C ARG A 259 2.79 26.49 -23.17
N ARG A 260 2.78 27.48 -22.26
CA ARG A 260 3.56 27.43 -21.02
C ARG A 260 3.02 26.36 -20.06
N ALA A 261 1.69 26.28 -19.91
CA ALA A 261 1.05 25.24 -19.10
C ALA A 261 1.39 23.84 -19.60
N ASP A 262 1.36 23.63 -20.93
CA ASP A 262 1.75 22.36 -21.55
C ASP A 262 3.21 22.00 -21.29
N GLN A 263 4.12 22.99 -21.35
CA GLN A 263 5.53 22.76 -21.04
C GLN A 263 5.74 22.37 -19.57
N GLU A 264 5.03 23.00 -18.63
CA GLU A 264 5.07 22.61 -17.22
C GLU A 264 4.50 21.22 -16.98
N LEU A 265 3.38 20.89 -17.63
CA LEU A 265 2.79 19.56 -17.57
C LEU A 265 3.76 18.51 -18.11
N LYS A 266 4.39 18.78 -19.27
CA LYS A 266 5.41 17.90 -19.85
C LYS A 266 6.59 17.68 -18.90
N LYS A 267 7.06 18.72 -18.19
CA LYS A 267 8.10 18.58 -17.16
C LYS A 267 7.65 17.68 -16.00
N LYS A 268 6.40 17.82 -15.54
CA LYS A 268 5.85 16.98 -14.46
C LYS A 268 5.69 15.53 -14.91
N VAL A 269 5.22 15.29 -16.14
CA VAL A 269 5.10 13.95 -16.73
C VAL A 269 6.47 13.27 -16.80
N LEU A 270 7.51 13.94 -17.31
CA LEU A 270 8.86 13.38 -17.35
C LEU A 270 9.40 13.02 -15.96
N LYS A 271 9.13 13.85 -14.95
CA LYS A 271 9.51 13.53 -13.55
C LYS A 271 8.79 12.27 -13.04
N LEU A 272 7.49 12.14 -13.32
CA LEU A 272 6.72 10.97 -12.92
C LEU A 272 7.18 9.70 -13.65
N GLU A 273 7.48 9.78 -14.94
CA GLU A 273 8.04 8.67 -15.71
C GLU A 273 9.38 8.20 -15.14
N PHE A 274 10.23 9.12 -14.73
CA PHE A 274 11.50 8.79 -14.06
C PHE A 274 11.27 8.07 -12.73
N CYS A 275 10.41 8.61 -11.86
CA CYS A 275 10.06 7.97 -10.59
C CYS A 275 9.44 6.57 -10.79
N LEU A 276 8.60 6.41 -11.80
CA LEU A 276 8.00 5.13 -12.16
C LEU A 276 9.05 4.11 -12.63
N GLN A 277 10.01 4.54 -13.47
CA GLN A 277 11.10 3.68 -13.91
C GLN A 277 11.98 3.24 -12.73
N GLU A 278 12.28 4.15 -11.81
CA GLU A 278 13.06 3.85 -10.61
C GLU A 278 12.33 2.85 -9.70
N ALA A 279 11.03 3.05 -9.45
CA ALA A 279 10.21 2.11 -8.67
C ALA A 279 10.16 0.71 -9.32
N ARG A 280 10.04 0.64 -10.65
CA ARG A 280 10.12 -0.63 -11.40
C ARG A 280 11.49 -1.29 -11.25
N ALA A 281 12.58 -0.52 -11.30
CA ALA A 281 13.93 -1.04 -11.11
C ALA A 281 14.14 -1.59 -9.69
N GLN A 282 13.65 -0.88 -8.66
CA GLN A 282 13.67 -1.35 -7.27
C GLN A 282 12.83 -2.63 -7.10
N THR A 283 11.63 -2.69 -7.69
CA THR A 283 10.78 -3.89 -7.68
C THR A 283 11.51 -5.11 -8.26
N ARG A 284 12.19 -4.95 -9.39
CA ARG A 284 13.01 -6.03 -10.00
C ARG A 284 14.19 -6.46 -9.11
N LYS A 285 14.77 -5.56 -8.31
CA LYS A 285 15.82 -5.91 -7.34
C LYS A 285 15.24 -6.72 -6.19
N LEU A 286 14.11 -6.29 -5.63
CA LEU A 286 13.41 -7.00 -4.56
C LEU A 286 12.98 -8.40 -5.02
N GLN A 287 12.44 -8.53 -6.24
CA GLN A 287 12.09 -9.82 -6.83
C GLN A 287 13.30 -10.76 -6.90
N ARG A 288 14.44 -10.29 -7.40
CA ARG A 288 15.68 -11.07 -7.41
C ARG A 288 16.18 -11.46 -6.02
N MET A 289 16.03 -10.59 -5.02
CA MET A 289 16.35 -10.94 -3.63
C MET A 289 15.36 -11.94 -3.04
N GLY A 290 14.07 -11.85 -3.40
CA GLY A 290 13.05 -12.86 -3.09
C GLY A 290 13.42 -14.22 -3.65
N GLU A 291 13.69 -14.32 -4.95
CA GLU A 291 14.08 -15.57 -5.62
C GLU A 291 15.32 -16.22 -4.98
N ARG A 292 16.32 -15.42 -4.57
CA ARG A 292 17.50 -15.94 -3.86
C ARG A 292 17.15 -16.51 -2.49
N ARG A 293 16.29 -15.81 -1.73
CA ARG A 293 15.81 -16.30 -0.43
C ARG A 293 15.00 -17.59 -0.60
N ASP A 294 14.12 -17.63 -1.60
CA ASP A 294 13.30 -18.81 -1.89
C ASP A 294 14.14 -20.01 -2.30
N LYS A 295 15.20 -19.81 -3.11
CA LYS A 295 16.19 -20.85 -3.43
C LYS A 295 16.90 -21.38 -2.19
N ALA A 296 17.38 -20.49 -1.31
CA ALA A 296 18.04 -20.89 -0.06
C ALA A 296 17.08 -21.65 0.88
N LEU A 297 15.82 -21.21 0.99
CA LEU A 297 14.80 -21.90 1.76
C LEU A 297 14.49 -23.29 1.20
N LYS A 298 14.42 -23.41 -0.14
CA LYS A 298 14.22 -24.69 -0.81
C LYS A 298 15.39 -25.64 -0.55
N GLU A 299 16.63 -25.17 -0.67
CA GLU A 299 17.82 -25.96 -0.39
C GLU A 299 17.90 -26.43 1.06
N LEU A 300 17.57 -25.57 2.04
CA LEU A 300 17.48 -25.97 3.45
C LEU A 300 16.38 -27.01 3.69
N ARG A 301 15.25 -26.89 3.00
CA ARG A 301 14.15 -27.87 3.08
C ARG A 301 14.55 -29.21 2.46
N ASP A 302 15.26 -29.19 1.33
CA ASP A 302 15.78 -30.40 0.67
C ASP A 302 16.88 -31.07 1.51
N GLN A 303 17.76 -30.31 2.17
CA GLN A 303 18.74 -30.83 3.13
C GLN A 303 18.07 -31.48 4.35
N LEU A 304 16.96 -30.91 4.83
CA LEU A 304 16.18 -31.48 5.93
C LEU A 304 15.52 -32.80 5.51
N ALA A 305 14.96 -32.85 4.29
CA ALA A 305 14.36 -34.05 3.71
C ALA A 305 15.39 -35.15 3.46
N ALA A 306 16.58 -34.80 2.95
CA ALA A 306 17.69 -35.72 2.75
C ALA A 306 18.19 -36.31 4.08
N LYS A 307 18.26 -35.51 5.16
CA LYS A 307 18.55 -36.01 6.51
C LYS A 307 17.47 -36.91 7.08
N GLN A 308 16.21 -36.76 6.67
CA GLN A 308 15.11 -37.64 7.08
C GLN A 308 15.04 -38.94 6.27
N GLN A 309 15.56 -38.96 5.03
CA GLN A 309 15.59 -40.16 4.18
C GLN A 309 16.91 -40.96 4.27
N ALA A 310 18.00 -40.36 4.76
CA ALA A 310 19.29 -41.04 4.98
C ALA A 310 19.35 -41.91 6.25
N ASP A 311 18.21 -42.22 6.86
CA ASP A 311 18.11 -43.28 7.87
C ASP A 311 16.88 -44.14 7.55
N PRO A 312 17.12 -45.28 6.87
CA PRO A 312 16.85 -46.52 7.58
C PRO A 312 17.99 -47.53 7.40
N VAL A 313 18.39 -48.11 8.54
CA VAL A 313 19.28 -49.27 8.70
C VAL A 313 20.79 -48.94 8.67
N VAL A 314 21.39 -48.76 9.85
CA VAL A 314 22.29 -49.74 10.51
C VAL A 314 22.67 -49.23 11.90
N LEU A 315 22.56 -50.11 12.89
CA LEU A 315 23.16 -49.99 14.22
C LEU A 315 24.65 -49.64 14.13
N SER A 316 25.08 -48.54 14.75
CA SER A 316 26.24 -48.56 15.65
C SER A 316 26.41 -47.23 16.38
N SER A 317 26.27 -47.33 17.69
CA SER A 317 26.90 -46.48 18.70
C SER A 317 28.19 -45.79 18.23
N GLU A 318 28.17 -44.47 18.09
CA GLU A 318 29.26 -43.61 18.54
C GLU A 318 28.74 -42.18 18.77
N LYS A 319 28.38 -41.90 20.03
CA LYS A 319 28.21 -40.54 20.53
C LYS A 319 29.58 -39.86 20.47
N GLN A 320 29.87 -39.13 19.40
CA GLN A 320 30.94 -38.13 19.44
C GLN A 320 30.55 -37.09 20.50
N ASN A 321 31.28 -37.10 21.62
CA ASN A 321 31.09 -36.17 22.70
C ASN A 321 31.38 -34.75 22.21
N PHE A 322 30.35 -33.92 22.14
CA PHE A 322 30.40 -32.50 21.79
C PHE A 322 31.53 -31.73 22.52
N TRP A 323 31.84 -32.17 23.74
CA TRP A 323 32.91 -31.69 24.62
C TRP A 323 34.33 -31.84 24.06
N GLU A 324 34.55 -32.73 23.09
CA GLU A 324 35.86 -32.94 22.48
C GLU A 324 36.08 -32.14 21.20
N SER A 325 35.05 -31.46 20.68
CA SER A 325 35.18 -30.66 19.46
C SER A 325 36.18 -29.51 19.68
N SER A 326 37.11 -29.37 18.73
CA SER A 326 38.17 -28.35 18.80
C SER A 326 37.62 -26.94 19.00
N GLY A 327 36.41 -26.65 18.50
CA GLY A 327 35.72 -25.38 18.71
C GLY A 327 35.31 -25.12 20.16
N PHE A 328 34.83 -26.14 20.88
CA PHE A 328 34.45 -25.98 22.29
C PHE A 328 35.67 -25.74 23.19
N LYS A 329 36.78 -26.45 22.94
CA LYS A 329 38.06 -26.24 23.64
C LYS A 329 38.61 -24.82 23.47
N ILE A 330 38.46 -24.24 22.27
CA ILE A 330 38.87 -22.85 21.99
C ILE A 330 38.02 -21.85 22.78
N VAL A 331 36.70 -22.04 22.82
CA VAL A 331 35.79 -21.15 23.56
C VAL A 331 36.09 -21.20 25.06
N VAL A 332 36.27 -22.39 25.64
CA VAL A 332 36.63 -22.54 27.06
C VAL A 332 38.00 -21.92 27.36
N SER A 333 38.98 -22.11 26.48
CA SER A 333 40.31 -21.50 26.64
C SER A 333 40.26 -19.97 26.59
N MET A 334 39.45 -19.38 25.70
CA MET A 334 39.27 -17.92 25.65
C MET A 334 38.50 -17.39 26.86
N SER A 335 37.44 -18.08 27.29
CA SER A 335 36.67 -17.70 28.48
C SER A 335 37.52 -17.72 29.75
N MET A 336 38.43 -18.70 29.88
CA MET A 336 39.35 -18.76 31.03
C MET A 336 40.40 -17.64 31.00
N LEU A 337 40.90 -17.26 29.82
CA LEU A 337 41.84 -16.15 29.65
C LEU A 337 41.20 -14.80 30.03
N ILE A 338 39.93 -14.61 29.65
CA ILE A 338 39.15 -13.44 30.04
C ILE A 338 38.96 -13.39 31.56
N LEU A 339 38.61 -14.52 32.19
CA LEU A 339 38.45 -14.58 33.65
C LEU A 339 39.77 -14.27 34.39
N VAL A 340 40.91 -14.80 33.93
CA VAL A 340 42.24 -14.50 34.51
C VAL A 340 42.60 -13.01 34.38
N MET A 341 42.21 -12.37 33.27
CA MET A 341 42.41 -10.93 33.06
C MET A 341 41.53 -10.08 33.99
N PHE A 342 40.32 -10.54 34.31
CA PHE A 342 39.41 -9.85 35.23
C PHE A 342 39.71 -10.12 36.72
N SER A 343 40.35 -11.23 37.07
CA SER A 343 40.78 -11.53 38.45
C SER A 343 42.07 -10.81 38.88
N LYS A 344 42.72 -10.08 37.96
CA LYS A 344 43.96 -9.32 38.23
C LYS A 344 43.74 -7.81 38.36
N ARG A 345 42.50 -7.37 38.59
CA ARG A 345 42.15 -5.99 38.95
C ARG A 345 41.81 -5.88 40.43
#